data_AF-A0A7H4P1B3-F1
#
_entry.id   AF-A0A7H4P1B3-F1
#
_cell.length_a   1.000
_cell.length_b   1.000
_cell.length_c   1.000
_cell.angle_alpha   90.00
_cell.angle_beta   90.00
_cell.angle_gamma   90.00
#
_symmetry.space_group_name_H-M   'P 1'
#
loop_
_entity.id
_entity.type
_entity.pdbx_description
1 polymer ?
#
loop_
_entity_poly.entity_id
_entity_poly.type
_entity_poly.pdbx_seq_one_letter_code
_entity_poly.pdbx_strand_id
1 'polypeptide(L)'
;MEEVAIDVASEQLALVDCQRTVEFEIFSHLRHRYAPGVERNTEFWFRLALPHERQIVFTEHLDYRWVDAAEAATLTKSWSNRQAIEEFVINAA
;
A
#
# COMPACT_ATOMS: atom_id res chain seq x y z
N MET A 1 0.66 -6.98 10.08
CA MET A 1 0.67 -7.14 11.54
C MET A 1 0.91 -5.81 12.25
N GLU A 2 2.05 -5.14 12.07
CA GLU A 2 2.38 -3.93 12.85
C GLU A 2 1.44 -2.74 12.58
N GLU A 3 1.20 -2.38 11.31
CA GLU A 3 0.43 -1.17 10.98
C GLU A 3 -1.09 -1.30 11.16
N VAL A 4 -1.64 -2.48 10.84
CA VAL A 4 -3.10 -2.71 10.70
C VAL A 4 -3.60 -3.92 11.50
N ALA A 5 -2.77 -4.49 12.38
CA ALA A 5 -3.11 -5.62 13.26
C ALA A 5 -3.61 -6.90 12.55
N ILE A 6 -3.39 -7.05 11.24
CA ILE A 6 -3.72 -8.27 10.49
C ILE A 6 -2.52 -9.22 10.50
N ASP A 7 -2.74 -10.46 10.96
CA ASP A 7 -1.76 -11.54 10.91
C ASP A 7 -2.11 -12.49 9.75
N VAL A 8 -1.38 -12.33 8.65
CA VAL A 8 -1.61 -13.09 7.41
C VAL A 8 -1.51 -14.60 7.64
N ALA A 9 -0.53 -15.05 8.44
CA ALA A 9 -0.28 -16.48 8.64
C ALA A 9 -1.34 -17.08 9.57
N SER A 10 -1.64 -16.42 10.70
CA SER A 10 -2.66 -16.88 11.63
C SER A 10 -4.06 -16.90 11.01
N GLU A 11 -4.36 -15.93 10.14
CA GLU A 11 -5.65 -15.83 9.44
C GLU A 11 -5.71 -16.66 8.14
N GLN A 12 -4.62 -17.34 7.77
CA GLN A 12 -4.52 -18.14 6.54
C GLN A 12 -4.86 -17.34 5.27
N LEU A 13 -4.50 -16.05 5.27
CA LEU A 13 -4.68 -15.17 4.12
C LEU A 13 -3.53 -15.36 3.12
N ALA A 14 -3.82 -15.12 1.85
CA ALA A 14 -2.81 -15.14 0.79
C ALA A 14 -2.24 -13.73 0.56
N LEU A 15 -1.02 -13.48 1.04
CA LEU A 15 -0.23 -12.34 0.59
C LEU A 15 0.40 -12.69 -0.76
N VAL A 16 0.00 -11.99 -1.81
CA VAL A 16 0.41 -12.28 -3.19
C VAL A 16 1.47 -11.27 -3.61
N ASP A 17 2.62 -11.77 -4.04
CA ASP A 17 3.64 -10.98 -4.73
C ASP A 17 3.12 -10.60 -6.13
N CYS A 18 3.02 -9.29 -6.40
CA CYS A 18 2.55 -8.77 -7.68
C CYS A 18 3.63 -8.82 -8.77
N GLN A 19 4.88 -9.20 -8.44
CA GLN A 19 6.03 -9.24 -9.33
C GLN A 19 6.25 -7.90 -10.06
N ARG A 20 5.97 -6.81 -9.35
CA ARG A 20 6.23 -5.45 -9.81
C ARG A 20 7.22 -4.77 -8.87
N THR A 21 8.17 -4.10 -9.49
CA THR A 21 9.15 -3.26 -8.82
C THR A 21 9.20 -1.93 -9.54
N VAL A 22 9.08 -0.85 -8.79
CA VAL A 22 9.14 0.51 -9.31
C VAL A 22 10.14 1.32 -8.51
N GLU A 23 10.63 2.41 -9.11
CA GLU A 23 11.51 3.35 -8.44
C GLU A 23 10.99 4.76 -8.63
N PHE A 24 10.92 5.53 -7.54
CA PHE A 24 10.43 6.90 -7.55
C PHE A 24 11.30 7.81 -6.70
N GLU A 25 11.21 9.12 -7.00
CA GLU A 25 11.81 10.13 -6.14
C GLU A 25 11.03 10.23 -4.82
N ILE A 26 11.76 10.20 -3.71
CA ILE A 26 11.21 10.38 -2.38
C ILE A 26 10.71 11.83 -2.26
N PHE A 27 9.46 12.00 -1.84
CA PHE A 27 8.88 13.32 -1.59
C PHE A 27 9.82 14.17 -0.72
N SER A 28 10.13 15.38 -1.18
CA SER A 28 11.17 16.20 -0.56
C SER A 28 10.95 16.45 0.94
N HIS A 29 9.69 16.59 1.36
CA HIS A 29 9.33 16.79 2.78
C HIS A 29 9.48 15.52 3.63
N LEU A 30 9.54 14.33 3.05
CA LEU A 30 9.78 13.05 3.74
C LEU A 30 11.24 12.58 3.64
N ARG A 31 12.03 13.14 2.72
CA ARG A 31 13.43 12.74 2.45
C ARG A 31 14.34 12.83 3.68
N HIS A 32 14.03 13.69 4.64
CA HIS A 32 14.79 13.83 5.90
C HIS A 32 14.82 12.55 6.76
N ARG A 33 13.94 11.58 6.50
CA ARG A 33 13.92 10.26 7.16
C ARG A 33 14.97 9.29 6.60
N TYR A 34 15.57 9.61 5.47
CA TYR A 34 16.54 8.78 4.76
C TYR A 34 17.97 9.29 4.98
N ALA A 35 18.95 8.44 4.69
CA ALA A 35 20.36 8.80 4.81
C ALA A 35 20.75 9.95 3.85
N PRO A 36 21.80 10.73 4.15
CA PRO A 36 22.26 11.82 3.29
C PRO A 36 22.53 11.35 1.85
N GLY A 37 22.01 12.09 0.88
CA GLY A 37 22.16 11.79 -0.56
C GLY A 37 21.17 10.76 -1.11
N VAL A 38 20.32 10.16 -0.28
CA VAL A 38 19.26 9.24 -0.74
C VAL A 38 18.06 10.04 -1.24
N GLU A 39 17.77 9.92 -2.53
CA GLU A 39 16.67 10.64 -3.18
C GLU A 39 15.62 9.72 -3.80
N ARG A 40 15.92 8.42 -3.93
CA ARG A 40 15.10 7.46 -4.65
C ARG A 40 14.73 6.28 -3.75
N ASN A 41 13.50 5.81 -3.90
CA ASN A 41 12.97 4.65 -3.20
C ASN A 41 12.62 3.57 -4.21
N THR A 42 13.08 2.34 -3.97
CA THR A 42 12.65 1.14 -4.69
C THR A 42 11.50 0.51 -3.92
N GLU A 43 10.37 0.27 -4.59
CA GLU A 43 9.17 -0.30 -3.99
C GLU A 43 8.80 -1.61 -4.69
N PHE A 44 8.50 -2.63 -3.89
CA PHE A 44 8.04 -3.95 -4.34
C PHE A 44 6.57 -4.10 -3.98
N TRP A 45 5.73 -4.50 -4.94
CA TRP A 45 4.29 -4.52 -4.73
C TRP A 45 3.79 -5.89 -4.30
N PHE A 46 2.93 -5.88 -3.29
CA PHE A 46 2.18 -7.02 -2.82
C PHE A 46 0.70 -6.64 -2.73
N ARG A 47 -0.18 -7.65 -2.84
CA ARG A 47 -1.61 -7.49 -2.57
C ARG A 47 -2.08 -8.48 -1.53
N LEU A 48 -3.03 -8.06 -0.71
CA LEU A 48 -3.67 -8.86 0.32
C LEU A 48 -5.18 -8.72 0.18
N ALA A 49 -5.85 -9.75 -0.33
CA ALA A 49 -7.30 -9.78 -0.42
C ALA A 49 -7.88 -10.26 0.92
N LEU A 50 -8.76 -9.45 1.51
CA LEU A 50 -9.55 -9.87 2.66
C LEU A 50 -10.88 -10.46 2.17
N PRO A 51 -11.45 -11.45 2.86
CA PRO A 51 -12.73 -12.05 2.46
C PRO A 51 -13.88 -11.04 2.51
N HIS A 52 -13.86 -10.13 3.47
CA HIS A 52 -14.83 -9.05 3.65
C HIS A 52 -14.13 -7.83 4.26
N GLU A 53 -14.72 -6.65 4.03
CA GLU A 53 -14.38 -5.45 4.80
C GLU A 53 -14.58 -5.71 6.30
N ARG A 54 -13.75 -5.07 7.11
CA ARG A 54 -13.80 -5.21 8.57
C ARG A 54 -13.28 -3.95 9.25
N GLN A 55 -13.52 -3.86 10.55
CA GLN A 55 -12.91 -2.82 11.38
C GLN A 55 -11.39 -3.05 11.44
N ILE A 56 -10.63 -1.99 11.20
CA ILE A 56 -9.15 -2.02 11.25
C ILE A 56 -8.68 -1.37 12.54
N VAL A 57 -7.81 -2.07 13.26
CA VAL A 57 -7.02 -1.49 14.35
C VAL A 57 -5.70 -1.04 13.76
N PHE A 58 -5.42 0.25 13.78
CA PHE A 58 -4.21 0.84 13.21
C PHE A 58 -3.36 1.53 14.29
N THR A 59 -2.04 1.57 14.07
CA THR A 59 -1.07 2.03 15.09
C THR A 59 -0.28 3.28 14.67
N GLU A 60 0.04 3.41 13.37
CA GLU A 60 0.89 4.49 12.85
C GLU A 60 0.13 5.55 12.03
N HIS A 61 -1.16 5.30 11.78
CA HIS A 61 -2.04 6.16 10.99
C HIS A 61 -2.99 6.96 11.89
N LEU A 62 -3.62 7.99 11.33
CA LEU A 62 -4.60 8.81 12.05
C LEU A 62 -6.05 8.34 11.86
N ASP A 63 -6.34 7.74 10.70
CA ASP A 63 -7.68 7.27 10.33
C ASP A 63 -7.59 6.26 9.17
N TYR A 64 -8.68 5.55 8.89
CA TYR A 64 -8.83 4.69 7.72
C TYR A 64 -10.24 4.79 7.12
N ARG A 65 -10.36 4.42 5.85
CA ARG A 65 -11.66 4.23 5.19
C ARG A 65 -11.60 3.14 4.14
N TRP A 66 -12.67 2.37 4.05
CA TRP A 66 -12.96 1.52 2.90
C TRP A 66 -13.66 2.36 1.84
N VAL A 67 -13.16 2.29 0.60
CA VAL A 67 -13.69 3.02 -0.56
C VAL A 67 -13.52 2.15 -1.80
N ASP A 68 -14.25 2.46 -2.86
CA ASP A 68 -14.07 1.82 -4.15
C ASP A 68 -12.66 2.06 -4.72
N ALA A 69 -12.15 1.09 -5.47
CA ALA A 69 -10.79 1.13 -6.00
C ALA A 69 -10.51 2.37 -6.88
N ALA A 70 -11.47 2.80 -7.69
CA ALA A 70 -11.34 4.02 -8.49
C ALA A 70 -11.20 5.27 -7.61
N GLU A 71 -11.96 5.36 -6.50
CA GLU A 71 -11.80 6.46 -5.55
C GLU A 71 -10.43 6.40 -4.87
N ALA A 72 -10.03 5.23 -4.35
CA ALA A 72 -8.73 5.02 -3.71
C ALA A 72 -7.55 5.48 -4.59
N ALA A 73 -7.58 5.12 -5.89
CA ALA A 73 -6.58 5.52 -6.87
C ALA A 73 -6.47 7.05 -7.02
N THR A 74 -7.59 7.77 -6.97
CA THR A 74 -7.58 9.25 -7.06
C THR A 74 -7.11 9.93 -5.77
N LEU A 75 -7.36 9.33 -4.62
CA LEU A 75 -7.11 9.93 -3.30
C LEU A 75 -5.63 9.96 -2.92
N THR A 76 -4.88 8.93 -3.31
CA THR A 76 -3.47 8.82 -2.94
C THR A 76 -2.60 9.84 -3.68
N LYS A 77 -1.64 10.43 -2.97
CA LYS A 77 -0.60 11.30 -3.55
C LYS A 77 0.52 10.50 -4.21
N SER A 78 0.73 9.26 -3.78
CA SER A 78 1.75 8.38 -4.35
C SER A 78 1.25 7.84 -5.69
N TRP A 79 1.99 8.14 -6.77
CA TRP A 79 1.65 7.61 -8.09
C TRP A 79 1.80 6.09 -8.15
N SER A 80 2.75 5.52 -7.41
CA SER A 80 2.98 4.07 -7.41
C SER A 80 1.83 3.34 -6.73
N ASN A 81 1.31 3.87 -5.60
CA ASN A 81 0.10 3.33 -4.97
C ASN A 81 -1.11 3.41 -5.89
N ARG A 82 -1.30 4.54 -6.61
CA ARG A 82 -2.39 4.69 -7.59
C ARG A 82 -2.31 3.61 -8.65
N GLN A 83 -1.14 3.45 -9.27
CA GLN A 83 -0.95 2.47 -10.33
C GLN A 83 -1.13 1.03 -9.81
N ALA A 84 -0.68 0.72 -8.60
CA ALA A 84 -0.89 -0.59 -8.00
C ALA A 84 -2.38 -0.91 -7.82
N ILE A 85 -3.20 0.07 -7.39
CA ILE A 85 -4.66 -0.09 -7.27
C ILE A 85 -5.30 -0.30 -8.64
N GLU A 86 -4.91 0.51 -9.63
CA GLU A 86 -5.42 0.41 -11.01
C GLU A 86 -5.09 -0.97 -11.63
N GLU A 87 -3.84 -1.42 -11.54
CA GLU A 87 -3.41 -2.68 -12.14
C GLU A 87 -3.93 -3.92 -11.40
N PHE A 88 -3.91 -3.93 -10.06
CA PHE A 88 -4.10 -5.14 -9.27
C PHE A 88 -5.43 -5.23 -8.52
N VAL A 89 -6.28 -4.20 -8.61
CA VAL A 89 -7.63 -4.21 -8.04
C VAL A 89 -8.67 -3.90 -9.12
N ILE A 90 -8.54 -2.80 -9.85
CA ILE A 90 -9.53 -2.42 -10.89
C ILE A 90 -9.46 -3.39 -12.07
N ASN A 91 -8.25 -3.61 -12.61
CA ASN A 91 -8.05 -4.43 -13.80
C ASN A 91 -7.81 -5.92 -13.51
N ALA A 92 -7.81 -6.31 -12.22
CA ALA A 92 -7.61 -7.69 -11.80
C ALA A 92 -8.91 -8.51 -11.74
N ALA A 93 -10.06 -7.87 -11.97
CA ALA A 93 -11.40 -8.46 -12.00
C ALA A 93 -11.71 -9.13 -13.34
#